data_AF-A0A8R1J1I4-F1
#
_entry.id   AF-A0A8R1J1I4-F1
#
_cell.length_a   1.000
_cell.length_b   1.000
_cell.length_c   1.000
_cell.angle_alpha   90.00
_cell.angle_beta   90.00
_cell.angle_gamma   90.00
#
_symmetry.space_group_name_H-M   'P 1'
#
loop_
_entity.id
_entity.type
_entity.pdbx_description
1 polymer ?
#
loop_
_entity_poly.entity_id
_entity_poly.type
_entity_poly.pdbx_seq_one_letter_code
_entity_poly.pdbx_strand_id
1 'polypeptide(L)'
;MVNTFLVRNEVPFFASTMLSFLMSRMKLLEVSNDKTTLYVKLFKIIFSAIGANSSGLHGDKMLTSYLPEILKQSTVLALTAREPLNYFLLLRSLFRSIGGGAQDILYGKFLQLLPNLLQFLNKLTVSAN
;
A
#
# COMPACT_ATOMS: atom_id res chain seq x y z
N MET A 1 -7.39 -18.61 0.70
CA MET A 1 -8.37 -18.43 -0.40
C MET A 1 -8.10 -17.15 -1.21
N VAL A 2 -8.04 -15.96 -0.60
CA VAL A 2 -7.77 -14.68 -1.29
C VAL A 2 -6.45 -14.67 -2.10
N ASN A 3 -5.37 -15.21 -1.53
CA ASN A 3 -4.07 -15.27 -2.22
C ASN A 3 -4.13 -16.10 -3.51
N THR A 4 -4.94 -17.17 -3.53
CA THR A 4 -5.11 -18.04 -4.70
C THR A 4 -5.80 -17.31 -5.85
N PHE A 5 -6.86 -16.55 -5.57
CA PHE A 5 -7.57 -15.78 -6.59
C PHE A 5 -6.72 -14.65 -7.18
N LEU A 6 -5.92 -13.98 -6.36
CA LEU A 6 -5.05 -12.88 -6.79
C LEU A 6 -3.85 -13.38 -7.62
N VAL A 7 -3.28 -14.54 -7.26
CA VAL A 7 -2.15 -15.12 -7.99
C VAL A 7 -2.59 -15.73 -9.31
N ARG A 8 -3.76 -16.41 -9.35
CA ARG A 8 -4.24 -17.09 -10.56
C ARG A 8 -4.95 -16.17 -11.56
N ASN A 9 -5.23 -14.91 -11.20
CA ASN A 9 -5.96 -13.94 -12.03
C ASN A 9 -7.31 -14.47 -12.56
N GLU A 10 -7.95 -15.41 -11.85
CA GLU A 10 -9.24 -16.00 -12.26
C GLU A 10 -10.38 -14.95 -12.21
N VAL A 11 -10.20 -13.88 -11.43
CA VAL A 11 -11.15 -12.76 -11.32
C VAL A 11 -10.39 -11.43 -11.47
N PRO A 12 -10.20 -10.92 -12.71
CA PRO A 12 -9.34 -9.76 -13.00
C PRO A 12 -9.75 -8.46 -12.29
N PHE A 13 -11.01 -8.36 -11.83
CA PHE A 13 -11.55 -7.20 -11.12
C PHE A 13 -11.58 -7.33 -9.60
N PHE A 14 -11.23 -8.50 -9.05
CA PHE A 14 -11.30 -8.73 -7.61
C PHE A 14 -10.27 -7.89 -6.86
N ALA A 15 -9.04 -7.79 -7.41
CA ALA A 15 -7.98 -6.98 -6.84
C ALA A 15 -8.35 -5.49 -6.77
N SER A 16 -8.96 -4.95 -7.83
CA SER A 16 -9.35 -3.53 -7.89
C SER A 16 -10.53 -3.23 -6.99
N THR A 17 -11.53 -4.10 -6.95
CA THR A 17 -12.68 -3.98 -6.05
C THR A 17 -12.23 -4.04 -4.60
N MET A 18 -11.38 -5.01 -4.25
CA MET A 18 -10.82 -5.14 -2.91
C MET A 18 -9.97 -3.93 -2.53
N LEU A 19 -9.09 -3.47 -3.42
CA LEU A 19 -8.26 -2.30 -3.15
C LEU A 19 -9.11 -1.05 -2.94
N SER A 20 -10.13 -0.82 -3.79
CA SER A 20 -11.07 0.28 -3.61
C SER A 20 -11.81 0.22 -2.27
N PHE A 21 -12.28 -0.97 -1.89
CA PHE A 21 -12.91 -1.20 -0.58
C PHE A 21 -11.95 -0.83 0.56
N LEU A 22 -10.71 -1.32 0.51
CA LEU A 22 -9.70 -1.06 1.52
C LEU A 22 -9.31 0.43 1.60
N MET A 23 -9.21 1.11 0.45
CA MET A 23 -8.97 2.56 0.38
C MET A 23 -10.06 3.33 1.13
N SER A 24 -11.33 2.95 0.98
CA SER A 24 -12.46 3.57 1.71
C SER A 24 -12.43 3.35 3.23
N ARG A 25 -11.55 2.47 3.72
CA ARG A 25 -11.41 2.08 5.13
C ARG A 25 -10.07 2.50 5.73
N MET A 26 -9.22 3.21 4.98
CA MET A 26 -7.89 3.61 5.45
C MET A 26 -7.93 4.38 6.77
N LYS A 27 -8.88 5.31 6.94
CA LYS A 27 -9.05 6.06 8.20
C LYS A 27 -9.23 5.16 9.43
N LEU A 28 -9.86 3.99 9.27
CA LEU A 28 -10.10 3.08 10.38
C LEU A 28 -8.82 2.42 10.90
N LEU A 29 -7.72 2.49 10.16
CA LEU A 29 -6.45 1.86 10.54
C LEU A 29 -5.74 2.59 11.70
N GLU A 30 -6.28 3.72 12.17
CA GLU A 30 -5.75 4.50 13.29
C GLU A 30 -5.75 3.77 14.65
N VAL A 31 -6.47 2.65 14.76
CA VAL A 31 -6.49 1.77 15.95
C VAL A 31 -6.16 0.34 15.54
N SER A 32 -5.41 -0.37 16.37
CA SER A 32 -5.12 -1.79 16.22
C SER A 32 -6.20 -2.67 16.86
N ASN A 33 -6.92 -3.42 16.03
CA ASN A 33 -7.85 -4.47 16.45
C ASN A 33 -7.89 -5.56 15.38
N ASP A 34 -8.67 -6.63 15.60
CA ASP A 34 -8.74 -7.76 14.68
C ASP A 34 -9.18 -7.35 13.27
N LYS A 35 -10.11 -6.40 13.16
CA LYS A 35 -10.63 -5.90 11.89
C LYS A 35 -9.58 -5.09 11.12
N THR A 36 -8.87 -4.19 11.78
CA THR A 36 -7.84 -3.37 11.12
C THR A 36 -6.60 -4.20 10.79
N THR A 37 -6.27 -5.17 11.65
CA THR A 37 -5.25 -6.20 11.36
C THR A 37 -5.60 -6.99 10.11
N LEU A 38 -6.87 -7.36 9.93
CA LEU A 38 -7.33 -8.02 8.71
C LEU A 38 -7.18 -7.12 7.48
N TYR A 39 -7.56 -5.84 7.57
CA TYR A 39 -7.39 -4.89 6.46
C TYR A 39 -5.92 -4.72 6.05
N VAL A 40 -5.01 -4.57 7.01
CA VAL A 40 -3.57 -4.51 6.73
C VAL A 40 -3.08 -5.80 6.06
N LYS A 41 -3.54 -6.97 6.53
CA LYS A 41 -3.22 -8.26 5.89
C LYS A 41 -3.70 -8.31 4.44
N LEU A 42 -4.91 -7.83 4.15
CA LEU A 42 -5.47 -7.82 2.79
C LEU A 42 -4.67 -6.90 1.86
N PHE A 43 -4.30 -5.69 2.31
CA PHE A 43 -3.41 -4.81 1.55
C PHE A 43 -2.08 -5.49 1.24
N LYS A 44 -1.46 -6.14 2.24
CA LYS A 44 -0.18 -6.84 2.07
C LYS A 44 -0.26 -7.97 1.04
N ILE A 45 -1.38 -8.70 1.00
CA ILE A 45 -1.60 -9.75 0.00
C ILE A 45 -1.69 -9.13 -1.40
N ILE A 46 -2.44 -8.03 -1.58
CA ILE A 46 -2.52 -7.33 -2.87
C ILE A 46 -1.16 -6.85 -3.33
N PHE A 47 -0.39 -6.18 -2.46
CA PHE A 47 0.96 -5.72 -2.81
C PHE A 47 1.85 -6.91 -3.19
N SER A 48 1.89 -7.96 -2.36
CA SER A 48 2.73 -9.14 -2.63
C SER A 48 2.37 -9.82 -3.95
N ALA A 49 1.08 -9.93 -4.29
CA ALA A 49 0.65 -10.51 -5.56
C ALA A 49 1.15 -9.70 -6.77
N ILE A 50 1.18 -8.37 -6.66
CA ILE A 50 1.68 -7.49 -7.72
C ILE A 50 3.20 -7.57 -7.83
N GLY A 51 3.91 -7.53 -6.69
CA GLY A 51 5.36 -7.71 -6.67
C GLY A 51 5.82 -9.08 -7.21
N ALA A 52 5.02 -10.14 -7.05
CA ALA A 52 5.33 -11.48 -7.54
C ALA A 52 4.94 -11.72 -9.01
N ASN A 53 3.94 -10.99 -9.54
CA ASN A 53 3.41 -11.20 -10.89
C ASN A 53 3.91 -10.12 -11.86
N SER A 54 5.18 -10.21 -12.27
CA SER A 54 5.77 -9.32 -13.30
C SER A 54 5.10 -9.45 -14.68
N SER A 55 4.24 -10.45 -14.88
CA SER A 55 3.56 -10.76 -16.16
C SER A 55 2.11 -10.26 -16.21
N GLY A 56 1.56 -9.78 -15.09
CA GLY A 56 0.15 -9.40 -14.96
C GLY A 56 -0.09 -7.92 -15.23
N LEU A 57 -0.12 -7.51 -16.50
CA LEU A 57 -0.30 -6.11 -16.98
C LEU A 57 -1.43 -5.30 -16.29
N HIS A 58 -2.43 -5.96 -15.71
CA HIS A 58 -3.56 -5.29 -15.03
C HIS A 58 -3.26 -4.91 -13.57
N GLY A 59 -2.49 -5.71 -12.84
CA GLY A 59 -2.19 -5.48 -11.43
C GLY A 59 -1.30 -4.25 -11.23
N ASP A 60 -0.25 -4.14 -12.03
CA ASP A 60 0.69 -3.03 -12.00
C ASP A 60 0.02 -1.70 -12.34
N LYS A 61 -0.80 -1.67 -13.41
CA LYS A 61 -1.57 -0.48 -13.81
C LYS A 61 -2.53 -0.03 -12.71
N MET A 62 -3.22 -0.98 -12.09
CA MET A 62 -4.12 -0.69 -10.97
C MET A 62 -3.35 -0.06 -9.79
N LEU A 63 -2.29 -0.70 -9.30
CA LEU A 63 -1.53 -0.16 -8.16
C LEU A 63 -0.85 1.17 -8.51
N THR A 64 -0.36 1.33 -9.75
CA THR A 64 0.20 2.60 -10.23
C THR A 64 -0.81 3.75 -10.09
N SER A 65 -2.09 3.51 -10.35
CA SER A 65 -3.16 4.51 -10.18
C SER A 65 -3.42 4.86 -8.72
N TYR A 66 -3.41 3.87 -7.82
CA TYR A 66 -3.66 4.07 -6.39
C TYR A 66 -2.43 4.54 -5.58
N LEU A 67 -1.22 4.35 -6.10
CA LEU A 67 0.04 4.58 -5.39
C LEU A 67 0.14 5.99 -4.75
N PRO A 68 -0.13 7.10 -5.46
CA PRO A 68 -0.06 8.43 -4.86
C PRO A 68 -1.03 8.61 -3.68
N GLU A 69 -2.24 8.06 -3.83
CA GLU A 69 -3.28 8.21 -2.82
C GLU A 69 -3.01 7.34 -1.59
N ILE A 70 -2.52 6.11 -1.79
CA ILE A 70 -2.07 5.23 -0.68
C ILE A 70 -0.96 5.94 0.11
N LEU A 71 0.03 6.51 -0.57
CA LEU A 71 1.14 7.20 0.08
C LEU A 71 0.69 8.46 0.83
N LYS A 72 -0.12 9.30 0.17
CA LYS A 72 -0.67 10.51 0.78
C LYS A 72 -1.52 10.20 2.00
N GLN A 73 -2.50 9.29 1.89
CA GLN A 73 -3.36 8.96 3.02
C GLN A 73 -2.58 8.31 4.15
N SER A 74 -1.68 7.37 3.86
CA SER A 74 -0.88 6.71 4.91
C SER A 74 -0.01 7.69 5.67
N THR A 75 0.63 8.64 4.98
CA THR A 75 1.49 9.64 5.63
C THR A 75 0.67 10.63 6.45
N VAL A 76 -0.41 11.19 5.92
CA VAL A 76 -1.30 12.12 6.64
C VAL A 76 -1.95 11.47 7.85
N LEU A 77 -2.47 10.26 7.70
CA LEU A 77 -3.13 9.55 8.79
C LEU A 77 -2.12 9.07 9.84
N ALA A 78 -0.90 8.66 9.45
CA ALA A 78 0.15 8.31 10.41
C ALA A 78 0.55 9.49 11.31
N LEU A 79 0.48 10.74 10.83
CA LEU A 79 0.80 11.92 11.63
C LEU A 79 -0.25 12.27 12.69
N THR A 80 -1.49 11.79 12.51
CA THR A 80 -2.65 12.19 13.33
C THR A 80 -3.27 11.04 14.11
N ALA A 81 -2.94 9.80 13.74
CA ALA A 81 -3.49 8.61 14.35
C ALA A 81 -2.98 8.40 15.78
N ARG A 82 -3.88 7.90 16.64
CA ARG A 82 -3.55 7.45 17.98
C ARG A 82 -2.55 6.28 17.97
N GLU A 83 -2.73 5.34 17.04
CA GLU A 83 -1.84 4.19 16.84
C GLU A 83 -1.37 4.13 15.38
N PRO A 84 -0.24 4.78 15.03
CA PRO A 84 0.17 4.93 13.63
C PRO A 84 0.78 3.66 13.02
N LEU A 85 1.00 2.61 13.82
CA LEU A 85 1.72 1.39 13.43
C LEU A 85 1.17 0.73 12.16
N ASN A 86 -0.16 0.67 12.00
CA ASN A 86 -0.78 0.06 10.83
C ASN A 86 -0.41 0.77 9.53
N TYR A 87 -0.31 2.10 9.55
CA TYR A 87 0.11 2.88 8.37
C TYR A 87 1.59 2.63 8.04
N PHE A 88 2.46 2.51 9.05
CA PHE A 88 3.86 2.17 8.82
C PHE A 88 4.03 0.75 8.28
N LEU A 89 3.25 -0.22 8.78
CA LEU A 89 3.24 -1.58 8.25
C LEU A 89 2.77 -1.62 6.79
N LEU A 90 1.77 -0.80 6.45
CA LEU A 90 1.28 -0.63 5.09
C LEU A 90 2.39 -0.08 4.18
N LEU A 91 2.99 1.05 4.56
CA LEU A 91 4.09 1.70 3.83
C LEU A 91 5.27 0.76 3.63
N ARG A 92 5.71 0.08 4.70
CA ARG A 92 6.80 -0.92 4.62
C ARG A 92 6.49 -2.03 3.62
N SER A 93 5.27 -2.55 3.64
CA SER A 93 4.87 -3.63 2.73
C SER A 93 4.77 -3.17 1.27
N LEU A 94 4.29 -1.96 1.04
CA LEU A 94 4.24 -1.33 -0.28
C LEU A 94 5.65 -1.14 -0.83
N PHE A 95 6.56 -0.54 -0.06
CA PHE A 95 7.95 -0.32 -0.49
C PHE A 95 8.68 -1.62 -0.78
N ARG A 96 8.48 -2.66 0.05
CA ARG A 96 9.04 -3.98 -0.24
C ARG A 96 8.53 -4.55 -1.57
N SER A 97 7.27 -4.31 -1.91
CA SER A 97 6.67 -4.82 -3.13
C SER A 97 7.15 -4.12 -4.40
N ILE A 98 7.49 -2.84 -4.33
CA ILE A 98 7.86 -2.02 -5.51
C ILE A 98 9.36 -1.76 -5.62
N GLY A 99 10.09 -1.84 -4.50
CA GLY A 99 11.50 -1.47 -4.40
C GLY A 99 12.46 -2.45 -5.08
N GLY A 100 11.98 -3.59 -5.56
CA GLY A 100 12.76 -4.53 -6.37
C GLY A 100 12.96 -4.10 -7.83
N GLY A 101 12.26 -3.05 -8.29
CA GLY A 101 12.43 -2.50 -9.64
C GLY A 101 11.91 -3.41 -10.76
N ALA A 102 11.13 -4.45 -10.45
CA ALA A 102 10.60 -5.37 -11.46
C ALA A 102 9.52 -4.74 -12.36
N GLN A 103 8.98 -3.58 -11.97
CA GLN A 103 7.90 -2.86 -12.66
C GLN A 103 8.33 -1.41 -12.94
N ASP A 104 8.92 -1.15 -14.12
CA ASP A 104 9.53 0.14 -14.47
C ASP A 104 8.60 1.34 -14.29
N ILE A 105 7.34 1.22 -14.73
CA ILE A 105 6.35 2.31 -14.66
C ILE A 105 5.99 2.62 -13.20
N LEU A 106 5.76 1.58 -12.41
CA LEU A 106 5.37 1.71 -11.01
C LEU A 106 6.53 2.29 -10.18
N TYR A 107 7.75 1.80 -10.42
CA TYR A 107 8.96 2.30 -9.78
C TYR A 107 9.25 3.75 -10.17
N GLY A 108 9.13 4.09 -11.46
CA GLY A 108 9.27 5.47 -11.93
C GLY A 108 8.29 6.43 -11.26
N LYS A 109 7.03 6.02 -11.11
CA LYS A 109 6.03 6.82 -10.38
C LYS A 109 6.33 6.93 -8.88
N PHE A 110 6.85 5.87 -8.27
CA PHE A 110 7.29 5.91 -6.88
C PHE A 110 8.43 6.91 -6.66
N LEU A 111 9.43 6.94 -7.54
CA LEU A 111 10.56 7.88 -7.44
C LEU A 111 10.09 9.35 -7.45
N GLN A 112 9.06 9.69 -8.22
CA GLN A 112 8.48 11.04 -8.22
C GLN A 112 7.85 11.43 -6.87
N LEU A 113 7.45 10.45 -6.05
CA LEU A 113 6.83 10.67 -4.74
C LEU A 113 7.84 10.61 -3.59
N LEU A 114 9.07 10.16 -3.87
CA LEU A 114 10.14 9.99 -2.89
C LEU A 114 10.45 11.28 -2.10
N PRO A 115 10.52 12.48 -2.71
CA PRO A 115 10.82 13.70 -1.97
C PRO A 115 9.78 14.01 -0.87
N ASN A 116 8.49 13.84 -1.20
CA ASN A 116 7.39 14.04 -0.23
C ASN A 116 7.46 13.03 0.92
N LEU A 117 7.82 11.79 0.60
CA LEU A 117 7.99 10.74 1.59
C LEU A 117 9.18 11.02 2.53
N LEU A 118 10.32 11.44 1.99
CA LEU A 118 11.49 11.81 2.78
C LEU A 118 11.17 12.99 3.70
N GLN A 119 10.44 13.99 3.20
CA GLN A 119 9.98 15.10 4.03
C GLN A 119 9.07 14.64 5.17
N PHE A 120 8.14 13.71 4.91
CA PHE A 120 7.31 13.09 5.94
C PHE A 120 8.15 12.35 6.99
N LEU A 121 9.12 11.53 6.56
CA LEU A 121 9.98 10.79 7.48
C LEU A 121 10.84 11.73 8.35
N ASN A 122 11.35 12.82 7.77
CA ASN A 122 12.09 13.83 8.53
C ASN A 122 11.21 14.54 9.58
N LYS A 123 9.93 14.79 9.29
CA LYS A 123 9.01 15.38 10.28
C LYS A 123 8.78 14.43 11.46
N LEU A 124 8.73 13.11 11.22
CA LEU A 124 8.57 12.11 12.27
C LEU A 124 9.80 12.01 13.18
N THR A 125 11.01 12.06 12.62
CA THR A 125 12.25 11.99 13.41
C THR A 125 12.46 13.24 14.25
N VAL A 126 12.13 14.42 13.72
CA VAL A 126 12.19 15.68 14.48
C VAL A 126 11.15 15.72 15.59
N SER A 127 9.94 15.22 15.37
CA SER A 127 8.88 15.19 16.39
C SER A 127 9.09 14.13 17.49
N ALA A 128 10.02 13.19 17.29
CA ALA A 128 10.34 12.14 18.26
C ALA A 128 11.52 12.49 19.19
N ASN A 129 12.18 13.62 18.94
CA ASN A 129 13.24 14.19 19.77
C ASN A 129 12.71 15.41 20.54
#